data_AF-A0A8J7BSZ1-F1
#
_entry.id   AF-A0A8J7BSZ1-F1
#
_cell.length_a   1.000
_cell.length_b   1.000
_cell.length_c   1.000
_cell.angle_alpha   90.00
_cell.angle_beta   90.00
_cell.angle_gamma   90.00
#
_symmetry.space_group_name_H-M   'P 1'
#
loop_
_entity.id
_entity.type
_entity.pdbx_description
1 polymer ?
#
loop_
_entity_poly.entity_id
_entity_poly.type
_entity_poly.pdbx_seq_one_letter_code
_entity_poly.pdbx_strand_id
1 'polypeptide(L)'
;MNKVGTSYLLWLGCLFGISGLHRLYNGKIVTGLFWMMTWGLFGVGQFIDLFLVPDMVEEHNLKYRARLGMSPTGVPLSQPAVAATVLKPSREQLMIRLLEAAAARGGKLSVTQGVMATGLGFAEVEAVLQEMVRTGYVGIDNDPVTGVITYDFKEL
;
A
#
# COMPACT_ATOMS: atom_id res chain seq x y z
N MET A 1 -9.31 -15.19 -17.93
CA MET A 1 -10.47 -15.45 -17.04
C MET A 1 -10.94 -16.88 -17.26
N ASN A 2 -11.22 -17.58 -16.17
CA ASN A 2 -11.70 -18.94 -16.19
C ASN A 2 -13.18 -19.01 -16.54
N LYS A 3 -13.58 -20.09 -17.21
CA LYS A 3 -14.97 -20.36 -17.57
C LYS A 3 -15.54 -21.48 -16.69
N VAL A 4 -16.80 -21.29 -16.28
CA VAL A 4 -17.55 -22.29 -15.49
C VAL A 4 -17.69 -23.60 -16.27
N GLY A 5 -18.03 -23.54 -17.56
CA GLY A 5 -18.13 -24.73 -18.41
C GLY A 5 -16.82 -25.53 -18.51
N THR A 6 -15.67 -24.85 -18.63
CA THR A 6 -14.36 -25.51 -18.63
C THR A 6 -14.04 -26.16 -17.28
N SER A 7 -14.44 -25.54 -16.17
CA SER A 7 -14.29 -26.15 -14.84
C SER A 7 -15.13 -27.42 -14.70
N TYR A 8 -16.36 -27.45 -15.22
CA TYR A 8 -17.17 -28.67 -15.23
C TYR A 8 -16.62 -29.76 -16.15
N LEU A 9 -16.07 -29.40 -17.32
CA LEU A 9 -15.39 -30.36 -18.19
C LEU A 9 -14.18 -31.00 -17.49
N LEU A 10 -13.40 -30.21 -16.75
CA LEU A 10 -12.29 -30.72 -15.95
C LEU A 10 -12.74 -31.52 -14.73
N TRP A 11 -13.94 -31.24 -14.21
CA TRP A 11 -14.56 -32.02 -13.15
C TRP A 11 -14.94 -33.43 -13.64
N LEU A 12 -15.44 -33.57 -14.87
CA LEU A 12 -15.73 -34.88 -15.49
C LEU A 12 -14.50 -35.79 -15.63
N GLY A 13 -13.29 -35.25 -15.51
CA GLY A 13 -12.05 -36.03 -15.40
C GLY A 13 -12.07 -37.05 -14.25
N CYS A 14 -12.92 -36.84 -13.24
CA CYS A 14 -13.12 -37.80 -12.15
C CYS A 14 -13.63 -39.17 -12.64
N LEU A 15 -14.37 -39.23 -13.76
CA LEU A 15 -14.86 -40.48 -14.37
C LEU A 15 -13.73 -41.34 -14.94
N PHE A 16 -12.60 -40.71 -15.27
CA PHE A 16 -11.39 -41.37 -15.77
C PHE A 16 -10.33 -41.55 -14.67
N GLY A 17 -10.70 -41.31 -13.41
CA GLY A 17 -9.81 -41.42 -12.26
C GLY A 17 -8.90 -40.22 -12.03
N ILE A 18 -9.05 -39.15 -12.81
CA ILE A 18 -8.26 -37.93 -12.66
C ILE A 18 -9.11 -36.87 -11.94
N SER A 19 -9.16 -36.97 -10.61
CA SER A 19 -9.89 -36.02 -9.76
C SER A 19 -9.09 -34.74 -9.49
N GLY A 20 -9.75 -33.64 -9.11
CA GLY A 20 -9.06 -32.41 -8.66
C GLY A 20 -8.58 -31.43 -9.74
N LEU A 21 -8.65 -31.79 -11.04
CA LEU A 21 -8.27 -30.91 -12.16
C LEU A 21 -9.04 -29.57 -12.16
N HIS A 22 -10.34 -29.60 -11.86
CA HIS A 22 -11.17 -28.40 -11.81
C HIS A 22 -10.74 -27.42 -10.69
N ARG A 23 -10.15 -27.92 -9.58
CA ARG A 23 -9.60 -27.09 -8.50
C ARG A 23 -8.26 -26.46 -8.91
N LEU A 24 -7.41 -27.21 -9.60
CA LEU A 24 -6.15 -26.69 -10.16
C LEU A 24 -6.41 -25.57 -11.15
N TYR A 25 -7.37 -25.76 -12.07
CA TYR A 25 -7.77 -24.74 -13.03
C TYR A 25 -8.23 -23.45 -12.34
N ASN A 26 -9.00 -23.55 -11.27
CA ASN A 26 -9.45 -22.40 -10.48
C ASN A 26 -8.40 -21.85 -9.49
N GLY A 27 -7.13 -22.26 -9.62
CA GLY A 27 -6.02 -21.72 -8.84
C GLY A 27 -5.93 -22.24 -7.41
N LYS A 28 -6.71 -23.27 -7.04
CA LYS A 28 -6.63 -23.93 -5.74
C LYS A 28 -5.63 -25.09 -5.78
N ILE A 29 -4.35 -24.77 -5.99
CA ILE A 29 -3.26 -25.75 -6.23
C ILE A 29 -3.17 -26.80 -5.12
N VAL A 30 -3.10 -26.36 -3.86
CA VAL A 30 -2.96 -27.25 -2.70
C VAL A 30 -4.14 -28.23 -2.61
N THR A 31 -5.37 -27.73 -2.69
CA THR A 31 -6.55 -28.59 -2.61
C THR A 31 -6.74 -29.45 -3.86
N GLY A 32 -6.32 -28.98 -5.04
CA GLY A 32 -6.39 -29.78 -6.26
C GLY A 32 -5.45 -30.98 -6.22
N LEU A 33 -4.21 -30.78 -5.75
CA LEU A 33 -3.26 -31.86 -5.55
C LEU A 33 -3.74 -32.84 -4.47
N PHE A 34 -4.29 -32.32 -3.37
CA PHE A 34 -4.88 -33.15 -2.33
C PHE A 34 -6.06 -33.99 -2.84
N TRP A 35 -6.91 -33.42 -3.71
CA TRP A 35 -8.00 -34.15 -4.37
C TRP A 35 -7.44 -35.26 -5.26
N MET A 36 -6.38 -35.02 -6.03
CA MET A 36 -5.74 -36.05 -6.85
C MET A 36 -5.23 -37.23 -6.00
N MET A 37 -4.59 -36.94 -4.85
CA MET A 37 -4.04 -37.97 -3.96
C MET A 37 -5.10 -38.79 -3.23
N THR A 38 -6.27 -38.20 -2.97
CA THR A 38 -7.36 -38.81 -2.20
C THR A 38 -8.54 -39.29 -3.06
N TRP A 39 -8.39 -39.21 -4.39
CA TRP A 39 -9.45 -39.48 -5.35
C TRP A 39 -10.73 -38.63 -5.13
N GLY A 40 -10.53 -37.35 -4.84
CA GLY A 40 -11.59 -36.40 -4.51
C GLY A 40 -12.22 -36.61 -3.14
N LEU A 41 -11.49 -37.27 -2.24
CA LEU A 41 -11.89 -37.74 -0.90
C LEU A 41 -12.93 -38.88 -0.90
N PHE A 42 -12.62 -40.01 -1.55
CA PHE A 42 -13.51 -41.18 -1.71
C PHE A 42 -14.81 -40.89 -2.51
N GLY A 43 -14.77 -39.92 -3.41
CA GLY A 43 -15.88 -39.59 -4.31
C GLY A 43 -16.93 -38.63 -3.72
N VAL A 44 -17.05 -38.51 -2.40
CA VAL A 44 -18.00 -37.56 -1.77
C VAL A 44 -17.65 -36.11 -2.08
N GLY A 45 -16.35 -35.77 -2.06
CA GLY A 45 -15.90 -34.43 -2.39
C GLY A 45 -16.21 -34.02 -3.83
N GLN A 46 -16.31 -34.97 -4.77
CA GLN A 46 -16.71 -34.68 -6.16
C GLN A 46 -18.17 -34.24 -6.26
N PHE A 47 -19.07 -34.81 -5.45
CA PHE A 47 -20.47 -34.38 -5.43
C PHE A 47 -20.62 -32.98 -4.85
N ILE A 48 -19.88 -32.68 -3.78
CA ILE A 48 -19.86 -31.34 -3.19
C ILE A 48 -19.33 -30.32 -4.20
N ASP A 49 -18.31 -30.69 -4.98
CA ASP A 49 -17.70 -29.81 -5.99
C ASP A 49 -18.70 -29.31 -7.05
N LEU A 50 -19.79 -30.02 -7.33
CA LEU A 50 -20.85 -29.54 -8.25
C LEU A 50 -21.44 -28.19 -7.83
N PHE A 51 -21.55 -27.95 -6.53
CA PHE A 51 -22.08 -26.69 -6.00
C PHE A 51 -20.99 -25.62 -5.83
N LEU A 52 -19.74 -26.03 -5.62
CA LEU A 52 -18.63 -25.12 -5.35
C LEU A 52 -17.96 -24.59 -6.63
N VAL A 53 -18.12 -25.25 -7.78
CA VAL A 53 -17.48 -24.85 -9.05
C VAL A 53 -17.79 -23.41 -9.45
N PRO A 54 -19.05 -22.91 -9.41
CA PRO A 54 -19.35 -21.51 -9.74
C PRO A 54 -18.58 -20.52 -8.86
N ASP A 55 -18.60 -20.72 -7.55
CA ASP A 55 -17.92 -19.87 -6.57
C ASP A 55 -16.40 -19.89 -6.77
N MET A 56 -15.83 -21.06 -7.06
CA MET A 56 -14.39 -21.18 -7.33
C MET A 56 -13.96 -20.39 -8.57
N VAL A 57 -14.79 -20.38 -9.62
CA VAL A 57 -14.52 -19.63 -10.85
C VAL A 57 -14.65 -18.14 -10.62
N GLU A 58 -15.68 -17.72 -9.89
CA GLU A 58 -15.88 -16.31 -9.52
C GLU A 58 -14.74 -15.80 -8.65
N GLU A 59 -14.36 -16.52 -7.61
CA GLU A 59 -13.24 -16.20 -6.72
C GLU A 59 -11.93 -16.04 -7.52
N HIS A 60 -11.65 -16.97 -8.42
CA HIS A 60 -10.45 -16.91 -9.28
C HIS A 60 -10.46 -15.68 -10.20
N ASN A 61 -11.59 -15.43 -10.86
CA ASN A 61 -11.74 -14.32 -11.79
C ASN A 61 -11.69 -12.97 -11.06
N LEU A 62 -12.24 -12.87 -9.86
CA LEU A 62 -12.19 -11.68 -9.03
C LEU A 62 -10.74 -11.37 -8.60
N LYS A 63 -10.00 -12.38 -8.12
CA LYS A 63 -8.57 -12.23 -7.80
C LYS A 63 -7.75 -11.84 -9.02
N TYR A 64 -8.02 -12.43 -10.18
CA TYR A 64 -7.34 -12.10 -11.43
C TYR A 64 -7.62 -10.65 -11.86
N ARG A 65 -8.87 -10.20 -11.76
CA ARG A 65 -9.28 -8.80 -12.03
C ARG A 65 -8.63 -7.81 -11.08
N ALA A 66 -8.62 -8.10 -9.79
CA ALA A 66 -8.00 -7.24 -8.79
C ALA A 66 -6.50 -7.04 -9.06
N ARG A 67 -5.78 -8.11 -9.46
CA ARG A 67 -4.36 -8.03 -9.86
C ARG A 67 -4.13 -7.16 -11.10
N LEU A 68 -5.12 -7.05 -11.97
CA LEU A 68 -5.08 -6.20 -13.17
C LEU A 68 -5.62 -4.79 -12.92
N GLY A 69 -5.94 -4.43 -11.66
CA GLY A 69 -6.56 -3.14 -11.35
C GLY A 69 -7.95 -2.98 -11.96
N MET A 70 -8.67 -4.07 -12.21
CA MET A 70 -10.02 -4.05 -12.77
C MET A 70 -11.08 -4.19 -11.68
N SER A 71 -12.21 -3.53 -11.85
CA SER A 71 -13.40 -3.69 -11.01
C SER A 71 -14.00 -5.09 -11.17
N PRO A 72 -14.88 -5.53 -10.26
CA PRO A 72 -15.63 -6.79 -10.41
C PRO A 72 -16.42 -6.86 -11.71
N THR A 73 -16.88 -5.71 -12.23
CA THR A 73 -17.60 -5.57 -13.49
C THR A 73 -16.70 -5.50 -14.74
N GLY A 74 -15.37 -5.51 -14.57
CA GLY A 74 -14.41 -5.52 -15.68
C GLY A 74 -14.06 -4.14 -16.23
N VAL A 75 -14.42 -3.08 -15.52
CA VAL A 75 -14.01 -1.71 -15.85
C VAL A 75 -12.64 -1.49 -15.21
N PRO A 76 -11.65 -0.91 -15.92
CA PRO A 76 -10.42 -0.48 -15.28
C PRO A 76 -10.78 0.42 -14.10
N LEU A 77 -10.34 0.07 -12.90
CA LEU A 77 -10.32 1.06 -11.83
C LEU A 77 -9.31 2.08 -12.31
N SER A 78 -9.82 3.27 -12.68
CA SER A 78 -8.97 4.42 -12.97
C SER A 78 -8.27 4.74 -11.66
N GLN A 79 -7.19 4.02 -11.40
CA GLN A 79 -6.30 4.30 -10.31
C GLN A 79 -5.68 5.63 -10.74
N PRO A 80 -5.89 6.75 -10.03
CA PRO A 80 -4.78 7.66 -9.92
C PRO A 80 -3.68 6.79 -9.31
N ALA A 81 -2.82 6.23 -10.16
CA ALA A 81 -1.55 5.66 -9.78
C ALA A 81 -0.63 6.82 -9.39
N VAL A 82 -1.10 7.60 -8.45
CA VAL A 82 -0.30 8.28 -7.47
C VAL A 82 -0.92 7.78 -6.18
N ALA A 83 -0.60 6.53 -5.84
CA ALA A 83 -0.07 6.37 -4.49
C ALA A 83 1.07 7.37 -4.43
N ALA A 84 0.75 8.61 -4.07
CA ALA A 84 1.71 9.50 -3.48
C ALA A 84 2.08 8.73 -2.21
N THR A 85 3.04 7.82 -2.33
CA THR A 85 4.19 7.90 -1.44
C THR A 85 4.54 9.38 -1.49
N VAL A 86 3.96 10.13 -0.56
CA VAL A 86 4.45 11.44 -0.19
C VAL A 86 5.87 11.10 0.19
N LEU A 87 6.78 11.18 -0.77
CA LEU A 87 8.19 11.01 -0.59
C LEU A 87 8.46 12.03 0.50
N LYS A 88 8.63 11.55 1.75
CA LYS A 88 9.02 12.42 2.83
C LYS A 88 10.25 13.14 2.30
N PRO A 89 10.25 14.49 2.27
CA PRO A 89 11.36 15.21 1.71
C PRO A 89 12.63 14.71 2.37
N SER A 90 13.70 14.55 1.59
CA SER A 90 14.99 14.20 2.16
C SER A 90 15.35 15.20 3.26
N ARG A 91 16.23 14.80 4.18
CA ARG A 91 16.62 15.67 5.30
C ARG A 91 17.10 17.05 4.82
N GLU A 92 17.85 17.08 3.72
CA GLU A 92 18.29 18.32 3.04
C GLU A 92 17.12 19.14 2.49
N GLN A 93 16.14 18.50 1.85
CA GLN A 93 14.94 19.17 1.35
C GLN A 93 14.09 19.76 2.48
N LEU A 94 14.07 19.09 3.65
CA LEU A 94 13.41 19.60 4.85
C LEU A 94 14.12 20.88 5.34
N MET A 95 15.45 20.87 5.43
CA MET A 95 16.23 22.05 5.82
C MET A 95 15.98 23.23 4.88
N ILE A 96 15.96 23.00 3.56
CA ILE A 96 15.68 24.04 2.55
C ILE A 96 14.28 24.63 2.75
N ARG A 97 13.26 23.80 3.00
CA ARG A 97 11.89 24.29 3.25
C ARG A 97 11.78 25.08 4.56
N LEU A 98 12.49 24.67 5.61
CA LEU A 98 12.54 25.44 6.86
C LEU A 98 13.25 26.79 6.65
N LEU A 99 14.33 26.80 5.88
CA LEU A 99 15.03 28.03 5.50
C LEU A 99 14.12 28.98 4.71
N GLU A 100 13.38 28.46 3.73
CA GLU A 100 12.39 29.24 2.96
C GLU A 100 11.29 29.81 3.86
N ALA A 101 10.79 29.01 4.81
CA ALA A 101 9.80 29.44 5.78
C ALA A 101 10.32 30.52 6.73
N ALA A 102 11.60 30.46 7.12
CA ALA A 102 12.26 31.49 7.92
C ALA A 102 12.49 32.77 7.11
N ALA A 103 12.90 32.66 5.84
CA ALA A 103 13.10 33.80 4.95
C ALA A 103 11.81 34.60 4.75
N ALA A 104 10.67 33.91 4.60
CA ALA A 104 9.35 34.52 4.53
C ALA A 104 8.92 35.25 5.83
N ARG A 105 9.68 35.08 6.93
CA ARG A 105 9.37 35.59 8.28
C ARG A 105 10.50 36.44 8.87
N GLY A 106 11.40 36.97 8.04
CA GLY A 106 12.49 37.82 8.50
C GLY A 106 13.56 37.07 9.29
N GLY A 107 13.90 35.86 8.83
CA GLY A 107 14.99 35.06 9.37
C GLY A 107 14.66 34.27 10.64
N LYS A 108 13.48 34.46 11.24
CA LYS A 108 13.07 33.74 12.47
C LYS A 108 11.98 32.71 12.22
N LEU A 109 12.10 31.54 12.86
CA LEU A 109 11.14 30.45 12.73
C LEU A 109 10.93 29.71 14.05
N SER A 110 9.69 29.51 14.47
CA SER A 110 9.35 28.58 15.58
C SER A 110 9.12 27.16 15.07
N VAL A 111 9.23 26.15 15.94
CA VAL A 111 8.94 24.73 15.58
C VAL A 111 7.53 24.60 14.99
N THR A 112 6.54 25.26 15.59
CA THR A 112 5.14 25.25 15.13
C THR A 112 5.01 25.80 13.71
N GLN A 113 5.72 26.89 13.39
CA GLN A 113 5.74 27.43 12.03
C GLN A 113 6.45 26.51 11.04
N GLY A 114 7.53 25.83 11.47
CA GLY A 114 8.21 24.83 10.66
C GLY A 114 7.32 23.62 10.35
N VAL A 115 6.53 23.15 11.33
CA VAL A 115 5.50 22.11 11.13
C VAL A 115 4.45 22.56 10.13
N MET A 116 3.93 23.79 10.29
CA MET A 116 2.95 24.36 9.36
C MET A 116 3.50 24.50 7.92
N ALA A 117 4.78 24.83 7.76
CA ALA A 117 5.40 25.00 6.45
C ALA A 117 5.73 23.66 5.76
N THR A 118 6.12 22.65 6.53
CA THR A 118 6.59 21.37 5.98
C THR A 118 5.50 20.31 5.89
N GLY A 119 4.45 20.42 6.70
CA GLY A 119 3.42 19.38 6.89
C GLY A 119 3.91 18.14 7.64
N LEU A 120 5.09 18.22 8.28
CA LEU A 120 5.73 17.13 9.01
C LEU A 120 5.49 17.23 10.51
N GLY A 121 5.76 16.14 11.24
CA GLY A 121 5.53 16.11 12.69
C GLY A 121 6.52 16.99 13.46
N PHE A 122 6.12 17.43 14.66
CA PHE A 122 6.96 18.24 15.56
C PHE A 122 8.35 17.62 15.81
N ALA A 123 8.40 16.32 16.10
CA ALA A 123 9.66 15.62 16.37
C ALA A 123 10.62 15.63 15.17
N GLU A 124 10.11 15.52 13.95
CA GLU A 124 10.92 15.54 12.73
C GLU A 124 11.48 16.95 12.48
N VAL A 125 10.64 17.98 12.60
CA VAL A 125 11.04 19.38 12.44
C VAL A 125 12.04 19.82 13.51
N GLU A 126 11.78 19.48 14.77
CA GLU A 126 12.66 19.80 15.89
C GLU A 126 14.02 19.13 15.74
N ALA A 127 14.07 17.86 15.35
CA ALA A 127 15.33 17.15 15.13
C ALA A 127 16.20 17.82 14.06
N VAL A 128 15.59 18.35 12.99
CA VAL A 128 16.31 19.06 11.94
C VAL A 128 16.75 20.46 12.38
N LEU A 129 15.88 21.22 13.06
CA LEU A 129 16.26 22.54 13.59
C LEU A 129 17.40 22.44 14.62
N GLN A 130 17.35 21.45 15.52
CA GLN A 130 18.42 21.19 16.48
C GLN A 130 19.74 20.79 15.81
N GLU A 131 19.67 20.04 14.72
CA GLU A 131 20.86 19.74 13.91
C GLU A 131 21.44 21.01 13.28
N MET A 132 20.61 21.88 12.69
CA MET A 132 21.05 23.15 12.11
C MET A 132 21.70 24.07 13.15
N VAL A 133 21.23 24.02 14.40
CA VAL A 133 21.86 24.71 15.53
C VAL A 133 23.23 24.10 15.83
N ARG A 134 23.32 22.77 15.91
CA ARG A 134 24.58 22.07 16.20
C ARG A 134 25.65 22.31 15.12
N THR A 135 25.26 22.41 13.86
CA THR A 135 26.18 22.72 12.75
C THR A 135 26.49 24.21 12.64
N GLY A 136 25.79 25.07 13.38
CA GLY A 136 26.04 26.51 13.45
C GLY A 136 25.31 27.36 12.41
N TYR A 137 24.42 26.78 11.60
CA TYR A 137 23.62 27.52 10.60
C TYR A 137 22.51 28.35 11.26
N VAL A 138 22.04 27.93 12.43
CA VAL A 138 20.87 28.50 13.11
C VAL A 138 21.20 28.80 14.56
N GLY A 139 20.76 29.95 15.07
CA GLY A 139 20.79 30.29 16.49
C GLY A 139 19.47 29.93 17.18
N ILE A 140 19.50 29.75 18.50
CA ILE A 140 18.29 29.67 19.32
C ILE A 140 18.15 31.00 20.05
N ASP A 141 16.98 31.60 19.93
CA ASP A 141 16.59 32.85 20.57
C ASP A 141 15.19 32.68 21.21
N ASN A 142 14.78 33.66 21.99
CA ASN A 142 13.45 33.70 22.57
C ASN A 142 12.75 34.98 22.15
N ASP A 143 11.51 34.86 21.65
CA ASP A 143 10.70 36.02 21.31
C ASP A 143 10.40 36.83 22.59
N PRO A 144 10.79 38.12 22.65
CA PRO A 144 10.75 38.90 23.88
C PRO A 144 9.33 39.25 24.34
N VAL A 145 8.32 39.10 23.48
CA VAL A 145 6.92 39.43 23.77
C VAL A 145 6.15 38.18 24.18
N THR A 146 6.33 37.10 23.41
CA THR A 146 5.54 35.86 23.55
C THR A 146 6.22 34.79 24.39
N GLY A 147 7.55 34.87 24.57
CA GLY A 147 8.33 33.84 25.27
C GLY A 147 8.50 32.54 24.48
N VAL A 148 8.16 32.55 23.18
CA VAL A 148 8.29 31.38 22.30
C VAL A 148 9.73 31.23 21.83
N ILE A 149 10.23 30.00 21.88
CA ILE A 149 11.55 29.66 21.32
C ILE A 149 11.51 29.85 19.79
N THR A 150 12.41 30.69 19.30
CA THR A 150 12.61 30.98 17.88
C THR A 150 13.98 30.55 17.43
N TYR A 151 14.04 29.93 16.26
CA TYR A 151 15.26 29.60 15.56
C TYR A 151 15.61 30.74 14.60
N ASP A 152 16.78 31.33 14.80
CA ASP A 152 17.27 32.51 14.08
C ASP A 152 18.29 32.12 13.02
N PHE A 153 17.95 32.33 11.76
CA PHE A 153 18.76 32.01 10.59
C PHE A 153 19.61 33.24 10.26
N LYS A 154 20.81 33.31 10.83
CA LYS A 154 21.68 34.51 10.85
C LYS A 154 22.06 35.08 9.47
N GLU A 155 21.85 34.32 8.40
CA GLU A 155 22.20 34.69 7.03
C GLU A 155 21.02 35.26 6.22
N LEU A 156 19.83 35.38 6.84
CA LEU A 156 18.60 35.92 6.23
C LEU A 156 18.19 37.26 6.85
#